data_AF-A0A6A7K257-F1
#
_entry.id   AF-A0A6A7K257-F1
#
_cell.length_a   1.000
_cell.length_b   1.000
_cell.length_c   1.000
_cell.angle_alpha   90.00
_cell.angle_beta   90.00
_cell.angle_gamma   90.00
#
_symmetry.space_group_name_H-M   'P 1'
#
loop_
_entity.id
_entity.type
_entity.pdbx_description
1 polymer ?
#
loop_
_entity_poly.entity_id
_entity_poly.type
_entity_poly.pdbx_seq_one_letter_code
_entity_poly.pdbx_strand_id
1 'polypeptide(L)' 'ITEKQFYKIMARVGDLLGINYLGTHTMRKTGAYRVYTQSNYNIGLVMHLLNHSSEAMTLTYLGLPGHDEMAGVLFI' A
#
# COMPACT_ATOMS: atom_id res chain seq x y z
N ILE A 1 -13.78 -13.18 9.28
CA ILE A 1 -12.57 -13.91 8.82
C ILE A 1 -11.56 -13.85 9.95
N THR A 2 -10.99 -14.99 10.35
CA THR A 2 -9.88 -14.98 11.32
C THR A 2 -8.59 -14.53 10.62
N GLU A 3 -7.66 -13.95 11.38
CA GLU A 3 -6.35 -13.54 10.84
C GLU A 3 -5.64 -14.69 10.10
N LYS A 4 -5.71 -15.92 10.64
CA LYS A 4 -5.19 -17.13 9.98
C LYS A 4 -5.86 -17.41 8.64
N GLN A 5 -7.18 -17.22 8.53
CA GLN A 5 -7.90 -17.37 7.26
C GLN A 5 -7.49 -16.29 6.26
N PHE A 6 -7.29 -15.05 6.72
CA PHE A 6 -6.81 -13.97 5.87
C PHE A 6 -5.47 -14.32 5.23
N TYR A 7 -4.46 -14.73 6.01
CA TYR A 7 -3.14 -15.09 5.46
C TYR A 7 -3.20 -16.27 4.49
N LYS A 8 -4.05 -17.28 4.74
CA LYS A 8 -4.26 -18.40 3.80
C LYS A 8 -4.81 -17.94 2.46
N ILE A 9 -5.78 -17.03 2.48
CA ILE A 9 -6.35 -16.44 1.26
C ILE A 9 -5.28 -15.63 0.53
N MET A 10 -4.55 -14.77 1.24
CA MET A 10 -3.51 -13.93 0.64
C MET A 10 -2.36 -14.74 0.04
N ALA A 11 -1.91 -15.81 0.70
CA ALA A 11 -0.91 -16.71 0.13
C ALA A 11 -1.41 -17.35 -1.17
N ARG A 12 -2.66 -17.85 -1.18
CA ARG A 12 -3.26 -18.43 -2.38
C ARG A 12 -3.39 -17.42 -3.52
N VAL A 13 -3.78 -16.18 -3.22
CA VAL A 13 -3.86 -15.10 -4.21
C VAL A 13 -2.47 -14.74 -4.73
N GLY A 14 -1.46 -14.70 -3.85
CA GLY A 14 -0.05 -14.53 -4.22
C GLY A 14 0.42 -15.60 -5.21
N ASP A 15 0.17 -16.88 -4.93
CA ASP A 15 0.52 -17.99 -5.82
C ASP A 15 -0.14 -17.85 -7.21
N LEU A 16 -1.41 -17.46 -7.25
CA LEU A 16 -2.17 -17.30 -8.51
C LEU A 16 -1.67 -16.12 -9.35
N LEU A 17 -1.17 -15.07 -8.72
CA LEU A 17 -0.67 -13.87 -9.37
C LEU A 17 0.86 -13.89 -9.57
N GLY A 18 1.57 -14.88 -9.03
CA GLY A 18 3.04 -14.93 -9.02
C GLY A 18 3.69 -13.90 -8.11
N ILE A 19 3.00 -13.46 -7.04
CA ILE A 19 3.46 -12.42 -6.11
C ILE A 19 3.81 -13.04 -4.75
N ASN A 20 5.07 -12.93 -4.35
CA ASN A 20 5.59 -13.59 -3.13
C ASN A 20 5.43 -12.79 -1.83
N TYR A 21 4.96 -11.54 -1.89
CA TYR A 21 4.95 -10.61 -0.75
C TYR A 21 3.62 -9.84 -0.65
N LEU A 22 2.51 -10.55 -0.86
CA LEU A 22 1.16 -10.04 -0.68
C LEU A 22 0.74 -10.14 0.80
N GLY A 23 0.70 -8.99 1.49
CA GLY A 23 0.34 -8.89 2.90
C GLY A 23 -0.90 -8.02 3.16
N THR A 24 -1.23 -7.83 4.44
CA THR A 24 -2.38 -7.03 4.92
C THR A 24 -2.37 -5.58 4.41
N HIS A 25 -1.18 -4.99 4.26
CA HIS A 25 -1.02 -3.60 3.83
C HIS A 25 -0.82 -3.43 2.32
N THR A 26 -0.47 -4.50 1.58
CA THR A 26 -0.07 -4.40 0.17
C THR A 26 -1.15 -3.73 -0.67
N MET A 27 -2.40 -4.21 -0.59
CA MET A 27 -3.52 -3.62 -1.34
C MET A 27 -3.77 -2.15 -0.98
N ARG A 28 -3.66 -1.79 0.30
CA ARG A 28 -3.89 -0.41 0.75
C ARG A 28 -2.80 0.53 0.25
N LYS A 29 -1.54 0.11 0.29
CA LYS A 29 -0.40 0.87 -0.28
C LYS A 29 -0.56 1.04 -1.79
N THR A 30 -0.83 -0.05 -2.52
CA THR A 30 -1.03 -0.01 -3.98
C THR A 30 -2.20 0.91 -4.36
N GLY A 31 -3.35 0.79 -3.65
CA GLY A 31 -4.52 1.64 -3.90
C GLY A 31 -4.23 3.12 -3.66
N ALA A 32 -3.58 3.46 -2.55
CA ALA A 32 -3.20 4.83 -2.24
C ALA A 32 -2.23 5.43 -3.25
N TYR A 33 -1.24 4.66 -3.71
CA TYR A 33 -0.30 5.11 -4.75
C TYR A 33 -1.01 5.35 -6.09
N ARG A 34 -1.96 4.49 -6.47
CA ARG A 34 -2.77 4.70 -7.68
C ARG A 34 -3.60 5.98 -7.58
N VAL A 35 -4.23 6.25 -6.44
CA VAL A 35 -4.97 7.50 -6.22
C VAL A 35 -4.01 8.70 -6.27
N TYR A 36 -2.84 8.60 -5.65
CA TYR A 36 -1.81 9.64 -5.69
C TYR A 36 -1.43 10.01 -7.12
N THR A 37 -1.08 9.03 -7.96
CA THR A 37 -0.69 9.27 -9.36
C THR A 37 -1.85 9.73 -10.25
N GLN A 38 -3.04 9.12 -10.12
CA GLN A 38 -4.21 9.45 -10.94
C GLN A 38 -4.83 10.81 -10.60
N SER A 39 -4.65 11.29 -9.37
CA SER A 39 -5.11 12.62 -8.93
C SER A 39 -4.10 13.73 -9.22
N ASN A 40 -3.11 13.48 -10.09
CA ASN A 40 -2.01 14.40 -10.37
C ASN A 40 -1.26 14.80 -9.09
N TYR A 41 -0.90 13.79 -8.28
CA TYR A 41 -0.08 13.91 -7.07
C TYR A 41 -0.71 14.71 -5.92
N ASN A 42 -2.04 14.63 -5.77
CA ASN A 42 -2.75 15.30 -4.68
C ASN A 42 -2.56 14.56 -3.33
N ILE A 43 -1.62 15.03 -2.51
CA ILE A 43 -1.30 14.41 -1.22
C ILE A 43 -2.44 14.52 -0.20
N GLY A 44 -3.17 15.64 -0.18
CA GLY A 44 -4.28 15.86 0.74
C GLY A 44 -5.43 14.87 0.52
N LEU A 45 -5.72 14.55 -0.74
CA LEU A 45 -6.69 13.50 -1.08
C LEU A 45 -6.27 12.14 -0.51
N VAL A 46 -4.99 11.79 -0.64
CA VAL A 46 -4.47 10.51 -0.16
C VAL A 46 -4.41 10.48 1.37
N MET A 47 -4.10 11.60 2.02
CA MET A 47 -4.17 11.72 3.49
C MET A 47 -5.58 11.44 4.00
N HIS A 48 -6.60 12.04 3.38
CA HIS A 48 -7.99 11.78 3.74
C HIS A 48 -8.39 10.32 3.47
N LEU A 49 -7.97 9.76 2.34
CA LEU A 49 -8.21 8.35 1.99
C LEU A 49 -7.59 7.39 3.01
N LEU A 50 -6.38 7.70 3.49
CA LEU A 50 -5.65 6.88 4.45
C LEU A 50 -5.93 7.24 5.90
N ASN A 51 -6.72 8.29 6.17
CA ASN A 51 -6.96 8.84 7.50
C ASN A 51 -5.64 9.13 8.26
N HIS A 52 -4.67 9.74 7.58
CA HIS A 52 -3.40 10.15 8.17
C HIS A 52 -3.45 11.59 8.66
N SER A 53 -2.84 11.85 9.81
CA SER A 53 -2.80 13.17 10.44
C SER A 53 -1.74 14.10 9.86
N SER A 54 -0.79 13.59 9.06
CA SER A 54 0.26 14.40 8.45
C SER A 54 0.64 13.93 7.04
N GLU A 55 1.14 14.87 6.24
CA GLU A 55 1.69 14.60 4.91
C GLU A 55 2.89 13.66 5.02
N ALA A 56 3.81 13.92 5.97
CA ALA A 56 4.99 13.08 6.19
C ALA A 56 4.63 11.60 6.42
N MET A 57 3.62 11.31 7.24
CA MET A 57 3.13 9.95 7.44
C MET A 57 2.65 9.31 6.13
N THR A 58 1.99 10.10 5.27
CA THR A 58 1.49 9.63 3.98
C THR A 58 2.61 9.41 2.98
N LEU A 59 3.60 10.30 2.92
CA LEU A 59 4.76 10.17 2.03
C LEU A 59 5.57 8.90 2.38
N THR A 60 5.85 8.67 3.66
CA THR A 60 6.50 7.42 4.14
C THR A 60 5.61 6.18 3.90
N TYR A 61 4.29 6.31 4.04
CA TYR A 61 3.39 5.19 3.75
C TYR A 61 3.38 4.81 2.26
N LEU A 62 3.50 5.81 1.38
CA LEU A 62 3.51 5.65 -0.08
C LEU A 62 4.84 5.14 -0.64
N GLY A 63 5.93 5.18 0.12
CA GLY A 63 7.22 4.72 -0.39
C GLY A 63 7.87 5.73 -1.34
N LEU A 64 7.78 7.03 -1.05
CA LEU A 64 8.38 8.08 -1.88
C LEU A 64 9.84 8.40 -1.48
N PRO A 65 10.76 8.53 -2.46
CA PRO A 65 12.19 8.73 -2.21
C PRO A 65 12.46 9.99 -1.38
N GLY A 66 13.31 9.86 -0.36
CA GLY A 66 13.56 10.90 0.64
C GLY A 66 12.80 10.71 1.96
N HIS A 67 11.86 9.75 2.01
CA HIS A 67 11.05 9.47 3.21
C HIS A 67 10.99 7.98 3.61
N ASP A 68 11.83 7.10 3.05
CA ASP A 68 11.77 5.64 3.31
C ASP A 68 13.08 4.95 3.70
N GLU A 69 12.92 3.99 4.62
CA GLU A 69 13.80 2.82 4.80
C GLU A 69 13.14 1.48 4.40
N MET A 70 11.89 1.46 3.92
CA MET A 70 11.20 0.19 3.61
C MET A 70 11.02 -0.02 2.11
N ALA A 71 12.08 -0.52 1.49
CA ALA A 71 12.02 -1.24 0.23
C ALA A 71 10.91 -2.31 0.28
N GLY A 72 9.86 -2.15 -0.53
CA GLY A 72 8.76 -3.10 -0.58
C GLY A 72 7.46 -2.62 -1.23
N VAL A 73 7.47 -1.51 -1.97
CA VAL A 73 6.38 -1.21 -2.90
C VAL A 73 6.66 -1.98 -4.18
N LEU A 74 6.29 -3.27 -4.21
CA LEU A 74 6.10 -3.90 -5.50
C LEU A 74 4.87 -3.24 -6.12
N PHE A 75 5.12 -2.41 -7.13
CA PHE A 75 4.15 -2.18 -8.18
C PHE A 75 3.89 -3.53 -8.84
N ILE A 76 2.72 -4.11 -8.57
CA ILE A 76 2.16 -5.16 -9.41
C ILE A 76 2.17 -4.66 -10.85
#